data_AF-A0AA38NX76-F1
#
_entry.id   AF-A0AA38NX76-F1
#
_cell.length_a   1.000
_cell.length_b   1.000
_cell.length_c   1.000
_cell.angle_alpha   90.00
_cell.angle_beta   90.00
_cell.angle_gamma   90.00
#
_symmetry.space_group_name_H-M   'P 1'
#
loop_
_entity.id
_entity.type
_entity.pdbx_description
1 polymer ?
#
loop_
_entity_poly.entity_id
_entity_poly.type
_entity_poly.pdbx_seq_one_letter_code
_entity_poly.pdbx_strand_id
1 'polypeptide(L)'
;AGLFSAVITTFVVQTSQALSVDNTSLSVSYLRTISAILHASGNSSTISQIPTTDTSFSPATGDIWVNGLWFTSLTIALSIALFAVLAKQWLHQYTSFDTGTCQERAYIRQFWLDGLKAWKVPTIIGILPVLLHFSAILFLAGLIIFLFPLNTQIAYVIFSLTATIVLLYLAATILPFYI
;
A
#
# COMPACT_ATOMS: atom_id res chain seq x y z
N ALA A 1 -8.37 -8.71 2.71
CA ALA A 1 -7.22 -8.39 1.84
C ALA A 1 -7.66 -7.87 0.48
N GLY A 2 -8.42 -8.62 -0.34
CA GLY A 2 -8.77 -8.21 -1.72
C GLY A 2 -9.36 -6.80 -1.89
N LEU A 3 -10.38 -6.43 -1.09
CA LEU A 3 -10.95 -5.06 -1.12
C LEU A 3 -9.92 -3.99 -0.74
N PHE A 4 -9.12 -4.25 0.30
CA PHE A 4 -8.09 -3.33 0.76
C PHE A 4 -6.97 -3.15 -0.28
N SER A 5 -6.52 -4.24 -0.91
CA SER A 5 -5.57 -4.19 -2.03
C SER A 5 -6.12 -3.43 -3.23
N ALA A 6 -7.42 -3.56 -3.55
CA ALA A 6 -8.03 -2.80 -4.63
C ALA A 6 -7.99 -1.29 -4.36
N VAL A 7 -8.33 -0.87 -3.14
CA VAL A 7 -8.23 0.54 -2.73
C VAL A 7 -6.79 1.04 -2.87
N ILE A 8 -5.80 0.31 -2.33
CA ILE A 8 -4.38 0.71 -2.45
C ILE A 8 -3.96 0.81 -3.91
N THR A 9 -4.33 -0.17 -4.76
CA THR A 9 -3.98 -0.15 -6.19
C THR A 9 -4.51 1.10 -6.89
N THR A 10 -5.71 1.57 -6.57
CA THR A 10 -6.24 2.83 -7.13
C THR A 10 -5.33 4.01 -6.80
N PHE A 11 -4.89 4.12 -5.55
CA PHE A 11 -3.98 5.17 -5.11
C PHE A 11 -2.59 5.05 -5.76
N VAL A 12 -2.03 3.83 -5.82
CA VAL A 12 -0.74 3.54 -6.46
C VAL A 12 -0.77 3.87 -7.95
N VAL A 13 -1.85 3.54 -8.67
CA VAL A 13 -1.99 3.89 -10.09
C VAL A 13 -1.95 5.40 -10.28
N GLN A 14 -2.56 6.16 -9.37
CA GLN A 14 -2.56 7.63 -9.44
C GLN A 14 -1.19 8.24 -9.09
N THR A 15 -0.53 7.79 -8.02
CA THR A 15 0.72 8.40 -7.56
C THR A 15 1.98 7.86 -8.21
N SER A 16 1.93 6.67 -8.80
CA SER A 16 3.08 6.12 -9.55
C SER A 16 3.45 6.98 -10.75
N GLN A 17 2.48 7.72 -11.31
CA GLN A 17 2.73 8.68 -12.38
C GLN A 17 3.64 9.82 -11.92
N ALA A 18 3.61 10.21 -10.64
CA ALA A 18 4.47 11.25 -10.09
C ALA A 18 5.96 10.83 -10.01
N LEU A 19 6.26 9.52 -10.07
CA LEU A 19 7.64 9.02 -10.20
C LEU A 19 8.15 9.03 -11.64
N SER A 20 7.29 9.33 -12.61
CA SER A 20 7.64 9.40 -14.02
C SER A 20 7.65 10.84 -14.51
N VAL A 21 8.43 11.10 -15.54
CA VAL A 21 8.54 12.41 -16.18
C VAL A 21 7.15 12.86 -16.64
N ASP A 22 6.66 13.98 -16.11
CA ASP A 22 5.41 14.56 -16.58
C ASP A 22 5.62 15.21 -17.95
N ASN A 23 5.29 14.45 -19.01
CA ASN A 23 5.37 14.88 -20.40
C ASN A 23 4.52 16.12 -20.67
N THR A 24 3.47 16.39 -19.87
CA THR A 24 2.66 17.60 -20.01
C THR A 24 3.40 18.81 -19.47
N SER A 25 4.02 18.71 -18.29
CA SER A 25 4.90 19.77 -17.76
C SER A 25 6.09 20.05 -18.69
N LEU A 26 6.69 19.01 -19.27
CA LEU A 26 7.75 19.18 -20.28
C LEU A 26 7.22 19.90 -21.51
N SER A 27 6.07 19.49 -22.05
CA SER A 27 5.46 20.15 -23.21
C SER A 27 5.15 21.63 -22.93
N VAL A 28 4.63 21.96 -21.75
CA VAL A 28 4.40 23.35 -21.32
C VAL A 28 5.73 24.11 -21.19
N SER A 29 6.78 23.48 -20.68
CA SER A 29 8.11 24.09 -20.60
C SER A 29 8.68 24.41 -22.00
N TYR A 30 8.58 23.47 -22.94
CA TYR A 30 8.99 23.68 -24.33
C TYR A 30 8.16 24.75 -25.01
N LEU A 31 6.84 24.75 -24.84
CA LEU A 31 5.95 25.78 -25.39
C LEU A 31 6.28 27.16 -24.81
N ARG A 32 6.61 27.26 -23.52
CA ARG A 32 7.05 28.51 -22.89
C ARG A 32 8.37 28.97 -23.51
N THR A 33 9.35 28.09 -23.68
CA THR A 33 10.63 28.41 -24.34
C THR A 33 10.42 28.86 -25.78
N ILE A 34 9.59 28.16 -26.57
CA ILE A 34 9.25 28.54 -27.95
C ILE A 34 8.54 29.90 -27.99
N SER A 35 7.58 30.15 -27.10
CA SER A 35 6.89 31.44 -27.02
C SER A 35 7.86 32.58 -26.70
N ALA A 36 8.81 32.36 -25.79
CA ALA A 36 9.84 33.33 -25.44
C ALA A 36 10.78 33.62 -26.62
N ILE A 37 11.14 32.59 -27.40
CA ILE A 37 11.92 32.74 -28.64
C ILE A 37 11.15 33.57 -29.68
N LEU A 38 9.87 33.27 -29.91
CA LEU A 38 9.04 34.01 -30.87
C LEU A 38 8.87 35.49 -30.45
N HIS A 39 8.66 35.76 -29.17
CA HIS A 39 8.58 37.13 -28.65
C HIS A 39 9.92 37.88 -28.77
N ALA A 40 11.05 37.21 -28.48
CA ALA A 40 12.38 37.80 -28.62
C ALA A 40 12.73 38.09 -30.10
N SER A 41 12.31 37.23 -31.02
CA SER A 41 12.49 37.41 -32.46
C SER A 41 11.69 38.59 -33.02
N GLY A 42 10.49 38.84 -32.50
CA GLY A 42 9.65 39.98 -32.90
C GLY A 42 10.14 41.34 -32.40
N ASN A 43 10.85 41.37 -31.27
CA ASN A 43 11.28 42.61 -30.60
C ASN A 43 12.78 42.96 -30.78
N SER A 44 13.52 42.23 -31.62
CA SER A 44 14.98 42.44 -31.86
C SER A 44 15.85 42.45 -30.59
N SER A 45 15.43 41.76 -29.53
CA SER A 45 16.22 41.56 -28.32
C SER A 45 17.15 40.34 -28.45
N THR A 46 18.34 40.42 -27.87
CA THR A 46 19.42 39.43 -27.97
C THR A 46 18.97 38.04 -27.51
N ILE A 47 19.18 37.03 -28.35
CA ILE A 47 18.89 35.58 -28.14
C ILE A 47 19.60 35.02 -26.89
N SER A 48 20.54 35.75 -26.28
CA SER A 48 21.31 35.36 -25.10
C SER A 48 20.53 35.32 -23.78
N GLN A 49 19.25 35.70 -23.74
CA GLN A 49 18.40 35.64 -22.54
C GLN A 49 17.46 34.42 -22.49
N ILE A 50 17.55 33.49 -23.45
CA ILE A 50 16.69 32.30 -23.46
C ILE A 50 17.05 31.40 -22.26
N PRO A 51 16.11 31.12 -21.35
CA PRO A 51 16.36 30.20 -20.25
C PRO A 51 16.66 28.80 -20.81
N THR A 52 17.83 28.24 -20.48
CA THR A 52 18.11 26.83 -20.73
C THR A 52 17.09 25.99 -19.98
N THR A 53 16.31 25.19 -20.71
CA THR A 53 15.32 24.30 -20.11
C THR A 53 16.08 23.14 -19.45
N ASP A 54 16.21 23.19 -18.13
CA ASP A 54 16.83 22.11 -17.37
C ASP A 54 15.85 20.93 -17.33
N THR A 55 16.16 19.87 -18.09
CA THR A 55 15.28 18.69 -18.26
C THR A 55 15.57 17.60 -17.23
N SER A 56 16.38 17.88 -16.21
CA SER A 56 16.70 16.89 -15.18
C SER A 56 15.47 16.60 -14.32
N PHE A 57 14.82 15.48 -14.60
CA PHE A 57 13.71 15.00 -13.79
C PHE A 57 14.23 14.34 -12.51
N SER A 58 13.83 14.87 -11.36
CA SER A 58 14.03 14.26 -10.06
C SER A 58 12.70 14.28 -9.31
N PRO A 59 12.12 13.11 -8.98
CA PRO A 59 10.85 13.06 -8.26
C PRO A 59 11.00 13.66 -6.86
N ALA A 60 9.96 14.32 -6.37
CA ALA A 60 9.98 14.91 -5.04
C ALA A 60 10.18 13.81 -3.99
N THR A 61 10.96 14.10 -2.95
CA THR A 61 11.23 13.13 -1.87
C THR A 61 9.94 12.60 -1.25
N GLY A 62 8.90 13.44 -1.13
CA GLY A 62 7.57 13.03 -0.65
C GLY A 62 6.92 11.95 -1.52
N ASP A 63 7.00 12.07 -2.84
CA ASP A 63 6.42 11.12 -3.79
C ASP A 63 7.11 9.75 -3.69
N ILE A 64 8.43 9.75 -3.48
CA ILE A 64 9.21 8.52 -3.26
C ILE A 64 8.72 7.80 -1.98
N TRP A 65 8.57 8.54 -0.88
CA TRP A 65 8.08 7.97 0.38
C TRP A 65 6.66 7.45 0.29
N VAL A 66 5.73 8.23 -0.29
CA VAL A 66 4.32 7.84 -0.45
C VAL A 66 4.21 6.55 -1.26
N ASN A 67 4.84 6.51 -2.44
CA ASN A 67 4.77 5.34 -3.30
C ASN A 67 5.49 4.14 -2.67
N GLY A 68 6.64 4.33 -2.03
CA GLY A 68 7.34 3.26 -1.31
C GLY A 68 6.47 2.63 -0.21
N LEU A 69 5.79 3.45 0.60
CA LEU A 69 4.87 2.98 1.64
C LEU A 69 3.66 2.25 1.07
N TRP A 70 3.10 2.73 -0.04
CA TRP A 70 1.93 2.10 -0.66
C TRP A 70 2.26 0.81 -1.41
N PHE A 71 3.39 0.74 -2.13
CA PHE A 71 3.84 -0.49 -2.77
C PHE A 71 4.13 -1.57 -1.73
N THR A 72 4.85 -1.24 -0.65
CA THR A 72 5.13 -2.18 0.44
C THR A 72 3.84 -2.65 1.13
N SER A 73 2.92 -1.74 1.43
CA SER A 73 1.60 -2.07 1.97
C SER A 73 0.84 -3.03 1.05
N LEU A 74 0.79 -2.76 -0.25
CA LEU A 74 0.11 -3.58 -1.25
C LEU A 74 0.71 -4.98 -1.33
N THR A 75 2.04 -5.09 -1.40
CA THR A 75 2.74 -6.38 -1.45
C THR A 75 2.42 -7.23 -0.23
N ILE A 76 2.46 -6.64 0.98
CA ILE A 76 2.11 -7.35 2.22
C ILE A 76 0.64 -7.83 2.16
N ALA A 77 -0.30 -6.96 1.74
CA ALA A 77 -1.71 -7.31 1.65
C ALA A 77 -1.97 -8.46 0.65
N LEU A 78 -1.27 -8.47 -0.49
CA LEU A 78 -1.35 -9.53 -1.48
C LEU A 78 -0.73 -10.84 -0.97
N SER A 79 0.44 -10.78 -0.32
CA SER A 79 1.05 -11.96 0.30
C SER A 79 0.10 -12.60 1.33
N ILE A 80 -0.52 -11.80 2.20
CA ILE A 80 -1.52 -12.29 3.16
C ILE A 80 -2.70 -12.96 2.46
N ALA A 81 -3.20 -12.37 1.37
CA ALA A 81 -4.29 -12.97 0.60
C ALA A 81 -3.91 -14.35 0.05
N LEU A 82 -2.71 -14.49 -0.51
CA LEU A 82 -2.20 -15.76 -1.02
C LEU A 82 -2.07 -16.81 0.09
N PHE A 83 -1.49 -16.45 1.23
CA PHE A 83 -1.38 -17.36 2.37
C PHE A 83 -2.74 -17.74 2.96
N ALA A 84 -3.69 -16.81 3.02
CA ALA A 84 -5.05 -17.11 3.47
C ALA A 84 -5.77 -18.09 2.53
N VAL A 85 -5.58 -17.94 1.21
CA VAL A 85 -6.12 -18.88 0.21
C VAL A 85 -5.49 -20.26 0.35
N LEU A 86 -4.16 -20.34 0.51
CA LEU A 86 -3.46 -21.59 0.78
C LEU A 86 -3.98 -22.24 2.06
N ALA A 87 -4.03 -21.51 3.18
CA ALA A 87 -4.57 -22.03 4.44
C ALA A 87 -6.01 -22.56 4.29
N LYS A 88 -6.85 -21.85 3.52
CA LYS A 88 -8.21 -22.30 3.20
C LYS A 88 -8.22 -23.57 2.35
N GLN A 89 -7.35 -23.69 1.35
CA GLN A 89 -7.26 -24.89 0.51
C GLN A 89 -6.86 -26.12 1.34
N TRP A 90 -5.90 -25.96 2.26
CA TRP A 90 -5.49 -27.04 3.17
C TRP A 90 -6.64 -27.47 4.08
N LEU A 91 -7.41 -26.51 4.60
CA LEU A 91 -8.58 -26.78 5.45
C LEU A 91 -9.75 -27.41 4.67
N HIS A 92 -9.95 -27.02 3.42
CA HIS A 92 -11.01 -27.58 2.58
C HIS A 92 -10.72 -29.04 2.22
N GLN A 93 -9.48 -29.36 1.86
CA GLN A 93 -9.04 -30.74 1.61
C GLN A 93 -9.22 -31.64 2.85
N TYR A 94 -9.19 -31.06 4.05
CA TYR A 94 -9.47 -31.77 5.30
C TYR A 94 -10.96 -32.13 5.48
N THR A 95 -11.87 -31.23 5.11
CA THR A 95 -13.33 -31.44 5.28
C THR A 95 -13.96 -32.40 4.27
N SER A 96 -13.27 -32.73 3.17
CA SER A 96 -13.79 -33.61 2.12
C SER A 96 -13.61 -35.11 2.41
N PHE A 97 -12.95 -35.49 3.52
CA PHE A 97 -12.82 -36.88 3.96
C PHE A 97 -13.99 -37.30 4.86
N ASP A 98 -15.16 -37.55 4.25
CA ASP A 98 -16.38 -37.95 4.98
C ASP A 98 -16.60 -39.47 5.06
N THR A 99 -15.67 -40.27 4.54
CA THR A 99 -15.80 -41.73 4.45
C THR A 99 -14.93 -42.46 5.48
N GLY A 100 -15.54 -43.30 6.31
CA GLY A 100 -14.83 -44.16 7.27
C GLY A 100 -15.54 -44.35 8.61
N THR A 101 -15.03 -45.27 9.42
CA THR A 101 -15.49 -45.53 10.79
C THR A 101 -15.12 -44.36 11.74
N CYS A 102 -15.79 -44.24 12.89
CA CYS A 102 -15.48 -43.19 13.88
C CYS A 102 -14.00 -43.21 14.31
N GLN A 103 -13.36 -44.38 14.32
CA GLN A 103 -11.98 -44.56 14.74
C GLN A 103 -10.98 -44.09 13.68
N GLU A 104 -11.24 -44.38 12.40
CA GLU A 104 -10.41 -43.90 11.28
C GLU A 104 -10.45 -42.37 11.16
N ARG A 105 -11.63 -41.76 11.34
CA ARG A 105 -11.78 -40.30 11.35
C ARG A 105 -10.98 -39.64 12.47
N ALA A 106 -10.96 -40.24 13.66
CA ALA A 106 -10.18 -39.74 14.78
C ALA A 106 -8.67 -39.84 14.51
N TYR A 107 -8.20 -40.95 13.94
CA TYR A 107 -6.78 -41.16 13.63
C TYR A 107 -6.27 -40.20 12.55
N ILE A 108 -7.03 -40.02 11.46
CA ILE A 108 -6.69 -39.08 10.38
C ILE A 108 -6.66 -37.65 10.91
N ARG A 109 -7.65 -37.25 11.73
CA ARG A 109 -7.68 -35.91 12.35
C ARG A 109 -6.46 -35.68 13.25
N GLN A 110 -6.06 -36.67 14.04
CA GLN A 110 -4.91 -36.58 14.94
C GLN A 110 -3.60 -36.44 14.14
N PHE A 111 -3.37 -37.31 13.16
CA PHE A 111 -2.18 -37.26 12.28
C PHE A 111 -2.03 -35.90 11.57
N TRP A 112 -3.14 -35.33 11.11
CA TRP A 112 -3.13 -34.01 10.48
C TRP A 112 -2.95 -32.87 11.49
N LEU A 113 -3.53 -32.95 12.69
CA LEU A 113 -3.25 -31.98 13.76
C LEU A 113 -1.76 -31.99 14.12
N ASP A 114 -1.15 -33.17 14.16
CA ASP A 114 0.28 -33.32 14.42
C ASP A 114 1.10 -32.76 13.26
N GLY A 115 0.68 -32.99 12.00
CA GLY A 115 1.26 -32.37 10.81
C GLY A 115 1.14 -30.84 10.79
N LEU A 116 -0.03 -30.30 11.11
CA LEU A 116 -0.30 -28.85 11.18
C LEU A 116 0.50 -28.17 12.30
N LYS A 117 0.65 -28.85 13.45
CA LYS A 117 1.51 -28.38 14.55
C LYS A 117 2.99 -28.43 14.16
N ALA A 118 3.44 -29.51 13.52
CA ALA A 118 4.80 -29.64 13.02
C ALA A 118 5.14 -28.54 12.00
N TRP A 119 4.19 -28.22 11.11
CA TRP A 119 4.32 -27.14 10.13
C TRP A 119 3.96 -25.74 10.65
N LYS A 120 3.58 -25.61 11.93
CA LYS A 120 3.18 -24.35 12.59
C LYS A 120 2.09 -23.56 11.85
N VAL A 121 1.22 -24.24 11.10
CA VAL A 121 0.11 -23.63 10.36
C VAL A 121 -0.80 -22.78 11.26
N PRO A 122 -1.14 -23.18 12.50
CA PRO A 122 -1.93 -22.34 13.40
C PRO A 122 -1.25 -21.00 13.72
N THR A 123 0.08 -20.97 13.83
CA THR A 123 0.86 -19.74 14.04
C THR A 123 0.85 -18.84 12.81
N ILE A 124 0.98 -19.43 11.61
CA ILE A 124 0.89 -18.70 10.35
C ILE A 124 -0.49 -18.05 10.21
N ILE A 125 -1.57 -18.80 10.46
CA ILE A 125 -2.94 -18.26 10.38
C ILE A 125 -3.15 -17.16 11.43
N GLY A 126 -2.60 -17.34 12.64
CA GLY A 126 -2.69 -16.36 13.73
C GLY A 126 -1.96 -15.05 13.45
N ILE A 127 -0.87 -15.05 12.67
CA ILE A 127 -0.11 -13.84 12.35
C ILE A 127 -0.67 -13.07 11.14
N LEU A 128 -1.43 -13.73 10.25
CA LEU A 128 -2.01 -13.09 9.06
C LEU A 128 -2.81 -11.81 9.38
N PRO A 129 -3.70 -11.78 10.39
CA PRO A 129 -4.40 -10.55 10.77
C PRO A 129 -3.43 -9.46 11.22
N VAL A 130 -2.38 -9.79 11.96
CA VAL A 130 -1.40 -8.80 12.46
C VAL A 130 -0.67 -8.13 11.30
N LEU A 131 -0.20 -8.90 10.32
CA LEU A 131 0.43 -8.33 9.12
C LEU A 131 -0.56 -7.47 8.32
N LEU A 132 -1.86 -7.81 8.34
CA LEU A 132 -2.88 -7.03 7.63
C LEU A 132 -3.08 -5.66 8.29
N HIS A 133 -3.12 -5.60 9.61
CA HIS A 133 -3.17 -4.32 10.34
C HIS A 133 -1.89 -3.51 10.09
N PHE A 134 -0.72 -4.16 10.09
CA PHE A 134 0.54 -3.50 9.78
C PHE A 134 0.55 -2.87 8.38
N SER A 135 0.07 -3.60 7.37
CA SER A 135 -0.12 -3.10 6.00
C SER A 135 -1.10 -1.91 5.97
N ALA A 136 -2.19 -1.94 6.74
CA ALA A 136 -3.12 -0.83 6.85
C ALA A 136 -2.49 0.43 7.47
N ILE A 137 -1.65 0.27 8.49
CA ILE A 137 -0.92 1.37 9.13
C ILE A 137 0.06 2.02 8.13
N LEU A 138 0.79 1.23 7.36
CA LEU A 138 1.68 1.74 6.31
C LEU A 138 0.91 2.54 5.25
N PHE A 139 -0.27 2.06 4.84
CA PHE A 139 -1.12 2.77 3.90
C PHE A 139 -1.59 4.12 4.45
N LEU A 140 -2.08 4.15 5.69
CA LEU A 140 -2.53 5.37 6.35
C LEU A 140 -1.40 6.37 6.57
N ALA A 141 -0.19 5.90 6.91
CA ALA A 141 0.98 6.76 7.00
C ALA A 141 1.31 7.42 5.65
N GLY A 142 1.32 6.65 4.57
CA GLY A 142 1.49 7.18 3.22
C GLY A 142 0.38 8.17 2.82
N LEU A 143 -0.87 7.90 3.21
CA LEU A 143 -2.01 8.79 2.97
C LEU A 143 -1.84 10.14 3.66
N ILE A 144 -1.42 10.15 4.93
CA ILE A 144 -1.17 11.39 5.67
C ILE A 144 -0.05 12.21 4.99
N ILE A 145 1.06 11.57 4.62
CA ILE A 145 2.18 12.23 3.92
C ILE A 145 1.72 12.80 2.57
N PHE A 146 0.90 12.06 1.82
CA PHE A 146 0.33 12.49 0.55
C PHE A 146 -0.60 13.70 0.69
N LEU A 147 -1.37 13.79 1.78
CA LEU A 147 -2.33 14.87 2.00
C LEU A 147 -1.69 16.19 2.42
N PHE A 148 -0.54 16.16 3.13
CA PHE A 148 0.11 17.37 3.63
C PHE A 148 0.39 18.45 2.56
N PRO A 149 0.98 18.14 1.39
CA PRO A 149 1.20 19.13 0.34
C PRO A 149 -0.09 19.55 -0.40
N LEU A 150 -1.13 18.71 -0.38
CA LEU A 150 -2.40 18.99 -1.07
C LEU A 150 -3.30 19.92 -0.25
N ASN A 151 -3.55 19.58 1.01
CA ASN A 151 -4.36 20.38 1.91
C ASN A 151 -4.06 20.00 3.37
N THR A 152 -3.41 20.91 4.08
CA THR A 152 -2.98 20.71 5.47
C THR A 152 -4.16 20.52 6.44
N GLN A 153 -5.31 21.16 6.19
CA GLN A 153 -6.50 21.00 7.05
C GLN A 153 -7.06 19.58 6.93
N ILE A 154 -7.21 19.07 5.72
CA ILE A 154 -7.67 17.69 5.48
C ILE A 154 -6.66 16.70 6.07
N ALA A 155 -5.36 16.95 5.92
CA ALA A 155 -4.30 16.12 6.49
C ALA A 155 -4.44 15.98 8.02
N TYR A 156 -4.66 17.09 8.74
CA TYR A 156 -4.86 17.05 10.20
C TYR A 156 -6.14 16.32 10.60
N VAL A 157 -7.23 16.51 9.86
CA VAL A 157 -8.49 15.79 10.13
C VAL A 157 -8.26 14.28 9.99
N ILE A 158 -7.68 13.83 8.87
CA ILE A 158 -7.40 12.41 8.64
C ILE A 158 -6.39 11.84 9.66
N PHE A 159 -5.38 12.62 10.03
CA PHE A 159 -4.43 12.24 11.07
C PHE A 159 -5.11 12.03 12.43
N SER A 160 -5.95 12.97 12.87
CA SER A 160 -6.67 12.88 14.14
C SER A 160 -7.62 11.68 14.19
N LEU A 161 -8.35 11.43 13.09
CA LEU A 161 -9.23 10.28 12.97
C LEU A 161 -8.44 8.96 13.04
N THR A 162 -7.34 8.86 12.29
CA THR A 162 -6.45 7.70 12.28
C THR A 162 -5.87 7.44 13.67
N ALA A 163 -5.34 8.48 14.33
CA ALA A 163 -4.78 8.38 15.67
C ALA A 163 -5.81 7.89 16.68
N THR A 164 -7.04 8.42 16.62
CA THR A 164 -8.13 8.00 17.51
C THR A 164 -8.48 6.52 17.32
N ILE A 165 -8.59 6.06 16.07
CA ILE A 165 -8.86 4.64 15.76
C ILE A 165 -7.74 3.74 16.26
N VAL A 166 -6.48 4.11 16.04
CA VAL A 166 -5.32 3.33 16.50
C VAL A 166 -5.27 3.27 18.03
N LEU A 167 -5.54 4.39 18.72
CA LEU A 167 -5.60 4.41 20.18
C LEU A 167 -6.72 3.52 20.73
N LEU A 168 -7.92 3.58 20.15
CA LEU A 168 -9.03 2.71 20.54
C LEU A 168 -8.71 1.23 20.29
N TYR A 169 -8.07 0.91 19.16
CA TYR A 169 -7.63 -0.43 18.83
C TYR A 169 -6.60 -0.97 19.84
N LEU A 170 -5.58 -0.17 20.17
CA LEU A 170 -4.58 -0.53 21.17
C LEU A 170 -5.23 -0.72 22.55
N ALA A 171 -6.13 0.19 22.95
CA ALA A 171 -6.86 0.07 24.20
C ALA A 171 -7.67 -1.24 24.25
N ALA A 172 -8.43 -1.55 23.19
CA ALA A 172 -9.22 -2.78 23.10
C ALA A 172 -8.36 -4.05 23.12
N THR A 173 -7.13 -3.99 22.58
CA THR A 173 -6.20 -5.12 22.56
C THR A 173 -5.53 -5.32 23.92
N ILE A 174 -5.27 -4.24 24.66
CA ILE A 174 -4.52 -4.25 25.92
C ILE A 174 -5.44 -4.46 27.15
N LEU A 175 -6.67 -3.93 27.12
CA LEU A 175 -7.64 -4.05 28.21
C LEU A 175 -7.81 -5.47 28.78
N PRO A 176 -7.89 -6.55 27.96
CA PRO A 176 -8.08 -7.91 28.46
C PRO A 176 -6.86 -8.49 29.18
N PHE A 177 -5.69 -7.84 29.11
CA PHE A 177 -4.50 -8.26 29.85
C PHE A 177 -4.48 -7.76 31.30
N TYR A 178 -5.32 -6.77 31.62
CA TYR A 178 -5.36 -6.13 32.94
C TYR A 178 -6.64 -6.45 33.74
N ILE A 179 -7.59 -7.18 33.13
CA ILE A 179 -8.82 -7.69 33.76
C ILE A 179 -8.65 -9.19 33.97
#